data_AF-A0A162CMD1-F1
#
_entry.id   AF-A0A162CMD1-F1
#
_cell.length_a   1.000
_cell.length_b   1.000
_cell.length_c   1.000
_cell.angle_alpha   90.00
_cell.angle_beta   90.00
_cell.angle_gamma   90.00
#
_symmetry.space_group_name_H-M   'P 1'
#
loop_
_entity.id
_entity.type
_entity.pdbx_description
1 polymer ?
#
loop_
_entity_poly.entity_id
_entity_poly.type
_entity_poly.pdbx_seq_one_letter_code
_entity_poly.pdbx_strand_id
1 'polypeptide(L)'
;MEPTTSEHEPKTTKWDEGQIYVKACHNATRKLLVCLLSRSNEKKLNLTTAGLDLSSGDSPDYGPRFVKPFSHDKMREYVEREQPWDDRWDIHSLCIPDEPELYKYRLWRNAHHVAGILHLTLENFWGYDWPHGLVDEDNELGSLYRNQSQWYLEGWTIAKDTSQPHINAFVSDSQPHRVGRLNSGEVSLAYGLIAKRRLQEGYNDHRYIPITMFSMSNFTVRILQIWHDKQNPKALQVRSSRIMDFKGGIQNNLDDWITILCWMTGEPVGDTKNGTEVAKVIEREE
;
A
#
# COMPACT_ATOMS: atom_id res chain seq x y z
N MET A 1 26.20 -15.77 49.28
CA MET A 1 26.20 -15.23 47.90
C MET A 1 24.76 -14.92 47.55
N GLU A 2 24.38 -13.66 47.64
CA GLU A 2 23.07 -13.20 47.20
C GLU A 2 23.05 -13.16 45.67
N PRO A 3 21.96 -13.56 45.02
CA PRO A 3 21.81 -13.42 43.58
C PRO A 3 21.48 -11.95 43.27
N THR A 4 22.41 -11.26 42.62
CA THR A 4 22.18 -9.97 41.98
C THR A 4 21.22 -10.16 40.80
N THR A 5 19.93 -9.99 41.06
CA THR A 5 18.95 -9.70 40.01
C THR A 5 19.16 -8.26 39.55
N SER A 6 20.04 -8.09 38.56
CA SER A 6 20.07 -6.88 37.73
C SER A 6 18.77 -6.85 36.92
N GLU A 7 17.80 -6.10 37.44
CA GLU A 7 16.63 -5.63 36.71
C GLU A 7 17.10 -4.93 35.43
N HIS A 8 16.95 -5.60 34.28
CA HIS A 8 16.79 -4.87 33.03
C HIS A 8 15.37 -4.30 33.04
N GLU A 9 15.20 -3.16 33.71
CA GLU A 9 14.07 -2.29 33.43
C GLU A 9 14.06 -2.04 31.91
N PRO A 10 12.95 -2.35 31.21
CA PRO A 10 12.83 -1.96 29.82
C PRO A 10 12.89 -0.43 29.79
N LYS A 11 13.96 0.13 29.22
CA LYS A 11 14.04 1.56 28.93
C LYS A 11 12.75 1.93 28.20
N THR A 12 11.89 2.69 28.88
CA THR A 12 10.69 3.25 28.28
C THR A 12 11.17 4.28 27.27
N THR A 13 11.40 3.84 26.04
CA THR A 13 11.78 4.73 24.94
C THR A 13 10.63 5.68 24.73
N LYS A 14 10.77 6.93 25.17
CA LYS A 14 9.80 7.98 24.94
C LYS A 14 9.62 8.13 23.43
N TRP A 15 8.43 7.81 22.93
CA TRP A 15 8.11 7.93 21.50
C TRP A 15 8.19 9.39 21.06
N ASP A 16 8.63 9.61 19.82
CA ASP A 16 8.61 10.93 19.20
C ASP A 16 7.21 11.32 18.70
N GLU A 17 7.06 12.59 18.30
CA GLU A 17 5.79 13.14 17.85
C GLU A 17 5.22 12.39 16.64
N GLY A 18 6.08 11.97 15.70
CA GLY A 18 5.68 11.23 14.52
C GLY A 18 5.13 9.85 14.88
N GLN A 19 5.84 9.09 15.72
CA GLN A 19 5.40 7.79 16.23
C GLN A 19 4.04 7.86 16.94
N ILE A 20 3.87 8.87 17.80
CA ILE A 20 2.59 9.11 18.51
C ILE A 20 1.47 9.42 17.51
N TYR A 21 1.73 10.31 16.56
CA TYR A 21 0.74 10.76 15.58
C TYR A 21 0.26 9.60 14.70
N VAL A 22 1.17 8.88 14.04
CA VAL A 22 0.81 7.78 13.12
C VAL A 22 0.07 6.66 13.83
N LYS A 23 0.44 6.33 15.08
CA LYS A 23 -0.27 5.33 15.88
C LYS A 23 -1.68 5.79 16.25
N ALA A 24 -1.83 7.04 16.68
CA ALA A 24 -3.13 7.61 17.01
C ALA A 24 -4.06 7.65 15.78
N CYS A 25 -3.53 8.10 14.64
CA CYS A 25 -4.25 8.12 13.37
C CYS A 25 -4.69 6.72 12.95
N HIS A 26 -3.80 5.72 12.96
CA HIS A 26 -4.16 4.34 12.64
C HIS A 26 -5.30 3.81 13.53
N ASN A 27 -5.20 4.02 14.84
CA ASN A 27 -6.22 3.60 15.80
C ASN A 27 -7.58 4.27 15.56
N ALA A 28 -7.59 5.52 15.13
CA ALA A 28 -8.81 6.25 14.79
C ALA A 28 -9.38 5.78 13.44
N THR A 29 -8.54 5.63 12.42
CA THR A 29 -8.98 5.30 11.06
C THR A 29 -9.46 3.87 10.93
N ARG A 30 -8.89 2.91 11.66
CA ARG A 30 -9.33 1.50 11.62
C ARG A 30 -10.71 1.25 12.25
N LYS A 31 -11.23 2.26 12.96
CA LYS A 31 -12.59 2.32 13.53
C LYS A 31 -13.58 3.04 12.63
N LEU A 32 -13.16 3.59 11.49
CA LEU A 32 -14.07 4.27 10.59
C LEU A 32 -14.88 3.24 9.81
N LEU A 33 -16.19 3.21 10.06
CA LEU A 33 -17.17 2.55 9.19
C LEU A 33 -17.33 3.26 7.84
N VAL A 34 -16.84 4.50 7.75
CA VAL A 34 -17.00 5.34 6.58
C VAL A 34 -16.20 4.77 5.41
N CYS A 35 -16.88 4.69 4.26
CA CYS A 35 -16.39 4.06 3.05
C CYS A 35 -15.32 4.88 2.31
N LEU A 36 -15.47 6.21 2.34
CA LEU A 36 -14.57 7.17 1.69
C LEU A 36 -14.21 8.27 2.67
N LEU A 37 -12.96 8.72 2.64
CA LEU A 37 -12.58 9.89 3.44
C LEU A 37 -13.19 11.15 2.83
N SER A 38 -13.97 11.87 3.65
CA SER A 38 -14.46 13.20 3.27
C SER A 38 -13.29 14.17 3.20
N ARG A 39 -13.40 15.24 2.40
CA ARG A 39 -12.38 16.32 2.36
C ARG A 39 -12.10 16.91 3.74
N SER A 40 -13.12 17.00 4.60
CA SER A 40 -12.95 17.45 5.99
C SER A 40 -12.08 16.48 6.79
N ASN A 41 -12.28 15.18 6.62
CA ASN A 41 -11.44 14.18 7.29
C ASN A 41 -10.02 14.15 6.72
N GLU A 42 -9.84 14.30 5.40
CA GLU A 42 -8.52 14.44 4.77
C GLU A 42 -7.76 15.66 5.35
N LYS A 43 -8.43 16.81 5.50
CA LYS A 43 -7.87 18.00 6.15
C LYS A 43 -7.51 17.75 7.62
N LYS A 44 -8.37 17.10 8.40
CA LYS A 44 -8.08 16.75 9.81
C LYS A 44 -6.90 15.80 9.97
N LEU A 45 -6.66 14.95 8.98
CA LEU A 45 -5.55 14.01 8.90
C LEU A 45 -4.31 14.59 8.20
N ASN A 46 -4.36 15.87 7.80
CA ASN A 46 -3.32 16.57 7.03
C ASN A 46 -2.80 15.75 5.84
N LEU A 47 -3.72 15.16 5.08
CA LEU A 47 -3.38 14.39 3.88
C LEU A 47 -3.08 15.33 2.72
N THR A 48 -1.95 15.14 2.07
CA THR A 48 -1.62 15.82 0.81
C THR A 48 -1.67 14.82 -0.34
N THR A 49 -2.33 15.17 -1.44
CA THR A 49 -2.56 14.25 -2.56
C THR A 49 -2.13 14.82 -3.91
N ALA A 50 -1.15 14.19 -4.55
CA ALA A 50 -0.69 14.48 -5.91
C ALA A 50 -0.97 13.31 -6.87
N GLY A 51 -0.78 13.54 -8.17
CA GLY A 51 -0.83 12.49 -9.19
C GLY A 51 0.46 11.66 -9.17
N LEU A 52 0.34 10.36 -9.45
CA LEU A 52 1.47 9.48 -9.67
C LEU A 52 1.62 9.18 -11.17
N ASP A 53 2.79 9.49 -11.73
CA ASP A 53 3.14 9.07 -13.09
C ASP A 53 3.68 7.63 -13.06
N LEU A 54 2.95 6.72 -13.69
CA LEU A 54 3.27 5.30 -13.73
C LEU A 54 4.38 4.95 -14.74
N SER A 55 4.70 5.85 -15.68
CA SER A 55 5.66 5.57 -16.76
C SER A 55 7.12 5.66 -16.30
N SER A 56 7.40 6.59 -15.39
CA SER A 56 8.76 6.94 -14.96
C SER A 56 8.99 6.67 -13.47
N GLY A 57 7.93 6.70 -12.67
CA GLY A 57 8.02 6.80 -11.21
C GLY A 57 8.56 8.15 -10.73
N ASP A 58 8.70 9.11 -11.64
CA ASP A 58 9.18 10.44 -11.32
C ASP A 58 8.10 11.28 -10.63
N SER A 59 8.59 12.27 -9.90
CA SER A 59 7.79 13.10 -9.01
C SER A 59 7.35 14.37 -9.73
N PRO A 60 6.05 14.57 -10.01
CA PRO A 60 5.56 15.83 -10.55
C PRO A 60 5.54 16.95 -9.49
N ASP A 61 5.76 16.63 -8.21
CA ASP A 61 5.57 17.52 -7.06
C ASP A 61 6.87 17.97 -6.38
N TYR A 62 8.02 17.74 -7.01
CA TYR A 62 9.37 17.98 -6.47
C TYR A 62 9.71 17.17 -5.20
N GLY A 63 8.81 16.27 -4.77
CA GLY A 63 9.06 15.37 -3.66
C GLY A 63 9.97 14.20 -4.03
N PRO A 64 10.36 13.39 -3.02
CA PRO A 64 11.30 12.28 -3.19
C PRO A 64 10.76 11.20 -4.12
N ARG A 65 11.66 10.48 -4.78
CA ARG A 65 11.36 9.27 -5.55
C ARG A 65 11.72 8.03 -4.72
N PHE A 66 10.79 7.09 -4.60
CA PHE A 66 10.96 5.87 -3.79
C PHE A 66 10.98 4.56 -4.56
N VAL A 67 10.53 4.58 -5.82
CA VAL A 67 10.44 3.37 -6.64
C VAL A 67 11.07 3.63 -8.00
N LYS A 68 11.86 2.67 -8.45
CA LYS A 68 12.24 2.54 -9.85
C LYS A 68 11.51 1.32 -10.40
N PRO A 69 10.43 1.51 -11.20
CA PRO A 69 9.70 0.39 -11.77
C PRO A 69 10.62 -0.52 -12.58
N PHE A 70 10.32 -1.81 -12.58
CA PHE A 70 11.01 -2.76 -13.44
C PHE A 70 10.76 -2.44 -14.91
N SER A 71 11.64 -2.94 -15.79
CA SER A 71 11.56 -2.69 -17.23
C SER A 71 10.24 -3.22 -17.79
N HIS A 72 9.47 -2.31 -18.40
CA HIS A 72 8.20 -2.64 -19.03
C HIS A 72 8.37 -3.68 -20.15
N ASP A 73 9.40 -3.53 -20.99
CA ASP A 73 9.66 -4.46 -22.10
C ASP A 73 9.97 -5.88 -21.60
N LYS A 74 10.81 -6.00 -20.56
CA LYS A 74 11.14 -7.29 -19.96
C LYS A 74 9.94 -7.93 -19.27
N MET A 75 9.11 -7.13 -18.60
CA MET A 75 7.89 -7.63 -17.97
C MET A 75 6.86 -8.07 -19.02
N ARG A 76 6.74 -7.32 -20.12
CA ARG A 76 5.88 -7.71 -21.25
C ARG A 76 6.31 -9.06 -21.81
N GLU A 77 7.60 -9.24 -22.10
CA GLU A 77 8.15 -10.51 -22.61
C GLU A 77 7.81 -11.68 -21.66
N TYR A 78 7.96 -11.48 -20.35
CA TYR A 78 7.57 -12.47 -19.34
C TYR A 78 6.08 -12.78 -19.40
N VAL A 79 5.22 -11.75 -19.34
CA VAL A 79 3.77 -11.92 -19.27
C VAL A 79 3.20 -12.57 -20.54
N GLU A 80 3.71 -12.22 -21.72
CA GLU A 80 3.30 -12.82 -22.99
C GLU A 80 3.68 -14.30 -23.09
N ARG A 81 4.78 -14.70 -22.47
CA ARG A 81 5.22 -16.10 -22.39
C ARG A 81 4.40 -16.91 -21.39
N GLU A 82 4.19 -16.38 -20.18
CA GLU A 82 3.50 -17.10 -19.12
C GLU A 82 1.97 -17.10 -19.27
N GLN A 83 1.43 -16.11 -19.96
CA GLN A 83 -0.01 -15.92 -20.21
C GLN A 83 -0.86 -16.08 -18.94
N PRO A 84 -0.73 -15.17 -17.95
CA PRO A 84 -1.42 -15.24 -16.67
C PRO A 84 -2.94 -15.03 -16.75
N TRP A 85 -3.54 -15.12 -17.93
CA TRP A 85 -4.98 -15.08 -18.19
C TRP A 85 -5.51 -16.37 -18.80
N ASP A 86 -4.63 -17.32 -19.14
CA ASP A 86 -5.04 -18.66 -19.57
C ASP A 86 -5.70 -19.41 -18.39
N ASP A 87 -6.40 -20.53 -18.64
CA ASP A 87 -7.35 -21.25 -17.75
C ASP A 87 -6.97 -21.39 -16.25
N ARG A 88 -5.69 -21.20 -15.92
CA ARG A 88 -5.13 -21.23 -14.57
C ARG A 88 -5.44 -20.00 -13.71
N TRP A 89 -5.76 -18.84 -14.32
CA TRP A 89 -5.67 -17.54 -13.61
C TRP A 89 -6.77 -16.53 -13.97
N ASP A 90 -7.95 -16.99 -14.37
CA ASP A 90 -9.06 -16.09 -14.65
C ASP A 90 -9.51 -15.33 -13.38
N ILE A 91 -9.36 -14.00 -13.43
CA ILE A 91 -9.80 -13.10 -12.36
C ILE A 91 -11.32 -13.10 -12.18
N HIS A 92 -12.10 -13.58 -13.14
CA HIS A 92 -13.58 -13.65 -13.08
C HIS A 92 -14.12 -15.01 -12.58
N SER A 93 -13.26 -15.96 -12.24
CA SER A 93 -13.65 -17.35 -11.92
C SER A 93 -14.52 -17.53 -10.66
N LEU A 94 -14.67 -16.52 -9.81
CA LEU A 94 -15.37 -16.65 -8.53
C LEU A 94 -16.90 -16.80 -8.62
N CYS A 95 -17.51 -16.54 -9.80
CA CYS A 95 -18.93 -16.79 -10.09
C CYS A 95 -19.91 -16.38 -8.95
N ILE A 96 -19.70 -15.21 -8.33
CA ILE A 96 -20.52 -14.74 -7.21
C ILE A 96 -21.82 -14.14 -7.78
N PRO A 97 -23.01 -14.54 -7.29
CA PRO A 97 -24.29 -14.00 -7.75
C PRO A 97 -24.38 -12.47 -7.69
N ASP A 98 -25.07 -11.88 -8.67
CA ASP A 98 -25.34 -10.45 -8.70
C ASP A 98 -26.56 -10.06 -7.86
N GLU A 99 -26.47 -10.33 -6.55
CA GLU A 99 -27.51 -9.99 -5.58
C GLU A 99 -27.14 -8.73 -4.78
N PRO A 100 -28.08 -7.82 -4.50
CA PRO A 100 -27.83 -6.60 -3.72
C PRO A 100 -27.19 -6.87 -2.35
N GLU A 101 -27.60 -7.93 -1.67
CA GLU A 101 -27.14 -8.35 -0.35
C GLU A 101 -25.66 -8.79 -0.39
N LEU A 102 -25.22 -9.34 -1.51
CA LEU A 102 -23.86 -9.81 -1.74
C LEU A 102 -22.96 -8.74 -2.35
N TYR A 103 -23.47 -7.54 -2.68
CA TYR A 103 -22.72 -6.52 -3.40
C TYR A 103 -21.34 -6.23 -2.78
N LYS A 104 -21.29 -5.86 -1.49
CA LYS A 104 -20.02 -5.56 -0.80
C LYS A 104 -19.09 -6.77 -0.72
N TYR A 105 -19.66 -7.93 -0.42
CA TYR A 105 -18.91 -9.17 -0.35
C TYR A 105 -18.27 -9.52 -1.70
N ARG A 106 -19.03 -9.36 -2.80
CA ARG A 106 -18.55 -9.59 -4.16
C ARG A 106 -17.40 -8.65 -4.52
N LEU A 107 -17.54 -7.35 -4.26
CA LEU A 107 -16.45 -6.39 -4.53
C LEU A 107 -15.18 -6.76 -3.76
N TRP A 108 -15.33 -7.09 -2.48
CA TRP A 108 -14.21 -7.46 -1.61
C TRP A 108 -13.57 -8.78 -2.04
N ARG A 109 -14.37 -9.79 -2.37
CA ARG A 109 -13.89 -11.12 -2.75
C ARG A 109 -13.22 -11.11 -4.13
N ASN A 110 -13.75 -10.34 -5.08
CA ASN A 110 -13.11 -10.12 -6.37
C ASN A 110 -11.77 -9.38 -6.21
N ALA A 111 -11.70 -8.36 -5.35
CA ALA A 111 -10.45 -7.67 -5.05
C ALA A 111 -9.39 -8.63 -4.47
N HIS A 112 -9.79 -9.47 -3.51
CA HIS A 112 -8.94 -10.50 -2.92
C HIS A 112 -8.42 -11.48 -3.98
N HIS A 113 -9.27 -11.88 -4.92
CA HIS A 113 -8.86 -12.77 -6.00
C HIS A 113 -7.89 -12.12 -6.99
N VAL A 114 -8.14 -10.86 -7.38
CA VAL A 114 -7.17 -10.08 -8.18
C VAL A 114 -5.82 -9.98 -7.46
N ALA A 115 -5.83 -9.73 -6.15
CA ALA A 115 -4.61 -9.72 -5.33
C ALA A 115 -3.88 -11.06 -5.37
N GLY A 116 -4.62 -12.17 -5.24
CA GLY A 116 -4.08 -13.52 -5.31
C GLY A 116 -3.44 -13.82 -6.66
N ILE A 117 -4.09 -13.48 -7.77
CA ILE A 117 -3.53 -13.66 -9.12
C ILE A 117 -2.27 -12.82 -9.33
N LEU A 118 -2.27 -11.57 -8.85
CA LEU A 118 -1.07 -10.72 -8.86
C LEU A 118 0.07 -11.36 -8.06
N HIS A 119 -0.17 -11.81 -6.83
CA HIS A 119 0.84 -12.50 -6.01
C HIS A 119 1.39 -13.75 -6.71
N LEU A 120 0.52 -14.59 -7.26
CA LEU A 120 0.94 -15.83 -7.91
C LEU A 120 1.75 -15.56 -9.19
N THR A 121 1.37 -14.53 -9.95
CA THR A 121 2.15 -14.08 -11.12
C THR A 121 3.56 -13.67 -10.72
N LEU A 122 3.69 -13.03 -9.56
CA LEU A 122 4.96 -12.58 -9.03
C LEU A 122 5.79 -13.70 -8.41
N GLU A 123 5.20 -14.57 -7.59
CA GLU A 123 5.89 -15.74 -7.06
C GLU A 123 6.51 -16.57 -8.20
N ASN A 124 5.80 -16.72 -9.31
CA ASN A 124 6.34 -17.36 -10.51
C ASN A 124 7.48 -16.56 -11.17
N PHE A 125 7.40 -15.23 -11.18
CA PHE A 125 8.41 -14.36 -11.78
C PHE A 125 9.74 -14.41 -11.03
N TRP A 126 9.71 -14.38 -9.70
CA TRP A 126 10.93 -14.39 -8.87
C TRP A 126 11.38 -15.80 -8.45
N GLY A 127 10.49 -16.79 -8.44
CA GLY A 127 10.77 -18.09 -7.84
C GLY A 127 11.25 -17.94 -6.39
N TYR A 128 12.41 -18.52 -6.08
CA TYR A 128 13.00 -18.47 -4.73
C TYR A 128 13.48 -17.08 -4.29
N ASP A 129 13.59 -16.11 -5.20
CA ASP A 129 14.04 -14.76 -4.91
C ASP A 129 12.90 -13.79 -4.54
N TRP A 130 11.69 -14.30 -4.29
CA TRP A 130 10.54 -13.49 -3.92
C TRP A 130 10.81 -12.71 -2.61
N PRO A 131 10.50 -11.40 -2.54
CA PRO A 131 10.64 -10.64 -1.30
C PRO A 131 9.86 -11.28 -0.16
N HIS A 132 10.41 -11.22 1.06
CA HIS A 132 9.78 -11.83 2.23
C HIS A 132 8.38 -11.25 2.46
N GLY A 133 7.36 -12.08 2.23
CA GLY A 133 5.98 -11.79 2.56
C GLY A 133 5.77 -11.80 4.07
N LEU A 134 5.04 -10.81 4.58
CA LEU A 134 4.63 -10.71 5.96
C LEU A 134 3.10 -10.68 6.02
N VAL A 135 2.58 -11.37 7.02
CA VAL A 135 1.15 -11.44 7.33
C VAL A 135 0.89 -10.78 8.69
N ASP A 136 -0.28 -10.18 8.84
CA ASP A 136 -0.70 -9.54 10.09
C ASP A 136 -1.45 -10.54 10.95
N GLU A 137 -0.72 -11.49 11.54
CA GLU A 137 -1.28 -12.63 12.29
C GLU A 137 -2.19 -12.18 13.44
N ASP A 138 -1.78 -11.13 14.16
CA ASP A 138 -2.52 -10.57 15.29
C ASP A 138 -3.63 -9.58 14.89
N ASN A 139 -3.84 -9.37 13.58
CA ASN A 139 -4.82 -8.43 13.03
C ASN A 139 -4.66 -7.00 13.60
N GLU A 140 -3.42 -6.58 13.90
CA GLU A 140 -3.13 -5.25 14.43
C GLU A 140 -3.29 -4.13 13.39
N LEU A 141 -3.18 -4.45 12.10
CA LEU A 141 -3.31 -3.52 10.99
C LEU A 141 -4.71 -3.59 10.34
N GLY A 142 -5.42 -4.70 10.52
CA GLY A 142 -6.72 -4.93 9.88
C GLY A 142 -7.87 -4.04 10.37
N SER A 143 -8.93 -3.97 9.56
CA SER A 143 -10.18 -3.30 9.92
C SER A 143 -10.83 -3.99 11.13
N LEU A 144 -11.41 -3.19 12.04
CA LEU A 144 -12.28 -3.74 13.09
C LEU A 144 -13.60 -4.31 12.54
N TYR A 145 -13.93 -3.98 11.30
CA TYR A 145 -15.14 -4.42 10.59
C TYR A 145 -14.80 -5.36 9.43
N ARG A 146 -13.65 -6.06 9.50
CA ARG A 146 -13.24 -7.07 8.50
C ARG A 146 -14.35 -8.08 8.20
N ASN A 147 -15.05 -8.56 9.23
CA ASN A 147 -16.16 -9.52 9.08
C ASN A 147 -17.36 -8.95 8.30
N GLN A 148 -17.42 -7.63 8.09
CA GLN A 148 -18.40 -6.96 7.24
C GLN A 148 -17.87 -6.72 5.82
N SER A 149 -16.79 -7.41 5.44
CA SER A 149 -16.11 -7.28 4.14
C SER A 149 -15.63 -5.85 3.85
N GLN A 150 -15.22 -5.07 4.86
CA GLN A 150 -14.88 -3.66 4.64
C GLN A 150 -13.61 -3.52 3.80
N TRP A 151 -12.45 -3.72 4.42
CA TRP A 151 -11.14 -3.79 3.77
C TRP A 151 -10.21 -4.71 4.55
N TYR A 152 -9.20 -5.24 3.87
CA TYR A 152 -8.26 -6.20 4.41
C TYR A 152 -6.85 -6.00 3.82
N LEU A 153 -5.83 -6.16 4.65
CA LEU A 153 -4.43 -6.23 4.23
C LEU A 153 -4.13 -7.68 3.86
N GLU A 154 -3.97 -7.94 2.57
CA GLU A 154 -3.66 -9.29 2.06
C GLU A 154 -2.25 -9.72 2.46
N GLY A 155 -1.35 -8.76 2.55
CA GLY A 155 0.02 -8.95 2.96
C GLY A 155 0.85 -7.72 2.63
N TRP A 156 2.10 -7.76 3.03
CA TRP A 156 3.09 -6.78 2.61
C TRP A 156 4.46 -7.41 2.52
N THR A 157 5.33 -6.78 1.75
CA THR A 157 6.75 -7.15 1.67
C THR A 157 7.62 -5.99 2.10
N ILE A 158 8.86 -6.31 2.44
CA ILE A 158 9.87 -5.33 2.84
C ILE A 158 10.99 -5.31 1.80
N ALA A 159 11.75 -4.21 1.74
CA ALA A 159 12.94 -4.17 0.90
C ALA A 159 13.92 -5.29 1.26
N LYS A 160 14.56 -5.90 0.25
CA LYS A 160 15.64 -6.88 0.46
C LYS A 160 16.83 -6.25 1.17
N ASP A 161 17.18 -5.02 0.79
CA ASP A 161 18.11 -4.19 1.54
C ASP A 161 17.42 -3.70 2.82
N THR A 162 17.77 -4.30 3.95
CA THR A 162 17.18 -3.98 5.25
C THR A 162 17.57 -2.60 5.77
N SER A 163 18.53 -1.91 5.15
CA SER A 163 18.76 -0.49 5.44
C SER A 163 17.66 0.42 4.89
N GLN A 164 16.85 -0.07 3.94
CA GLN A 164 15.77 0.69 3.33
C GLN A 164 14.44 0.46 4.05
N PRO A 165 13.70 1.51 4.44
CA PRO A 165 12.44 1.39 5.18
C PRO A 165 11.22 1.08 4.29
N HIS A 166 11.43 0.73 3.03
CA HIS A 166 10.36 0.60 2.03
C HIS A 166 9.44 -0.60 2.34
N ILE A 167 8.16 -0.40 2.04
CA ILE A 167 7.11 -1.41 2.17
C ILE A 167 6.32 -1.47 0.88
N ASN A 168 6.05 -2.68 0.37
CA ASN A 168 5.00 -2.89 -0.64
C ASN A 168 3.80 -3.52 0.05
N ALA A 169 2.61 -2.93 -0.07
CA ALA A 169 1.41 -3.39 0.63
C ALA A 169 0.27 -3.70 -0.34
N PHE A 170 -0.51 -4.74 -0.04
CA PHE A 170 -1.60 -5.21 -0.88
C PHE A 170 -2.91 -5.12 -0.10
N VAL A 171 -3.82 -4.26 -0.55
CA VAL A 171 -5.11 -4.04 0.12
C VAL A 171 -6.27 -4.41 -0.79
N SER A 172 -7.21 -5.18 -0.23
CA SER A 172 -8.50 -5.45 -0.84
C SER A 172 -9.58 -4.67 -0.11
N ASP A 173 -10.41 -3.94 -0.86
CA ASP A 173 -11.43 -3.06 -0.32
C ASP A 173 -12.78 -3.30 -1.03
N SER A 174 -13.87 -3.41 -0.25
CA SER A 174 -15.24 -3.42 -0.80
C SER A 174 -15.66 -2.09 -1.39
N GLN A 175 -14.90 -1.01 -1.17
CA GLN A 175 -15.26 0.32 -1.62
C GLN A 175 -14.63 0.64 -2.97
N PRO A 176 -15.46 0.92 -4.00
CA PRO A 176 -14.96 1.29 -5.32
C PRO A 176 -14.04 2.51 -5.24
N HIS A 177 -12.91 2.45 -5.95
CA HIS A 177 -12.00 3.59 -6.03
C HIS A 177 -12.69 4.78 -6.69
N ARG A 178 -12.30 5.98 -6.26
CA ARG A 178 -12.73 7.24 -6.86
C ARG A 178 -11.55 8.13 -7.16
N VAL A 179 -11.59 8.79 -8.32
CA VAL A 179 -10.55 9.74 -8.72
C VAL A 179 -10.48 10.89 -7.70
N GLY A 180 -9.27 11.16 -7.22
CA GLY A 180 -9.02 12.25 -6.27
C GLY A 180 -9.61 12.06 -4.87
N ARG A 181 -9.94 10.82 -4.47
CA ARG A 181 -10.36 10.45 -3.12
C ARG A 181 -9.67 9.18 -2.66
N LEU A 182 -9.29 9.14 -1.39
CA LEU A 182 -8.73 7.95 -0.75
C LEU A 182 -9.83 7.17 0.00
N ASN A 183 -9.70 5.86 -0.04
CA ASN A 183 -10.51 4.96 0.77
C ASN A 183 -9.98 4.96 2.21
N SER A 184 -10.86 4.63 3.17
CA SER A 184 -10.45 4.56 4.57
C SER A 184 -9.43 3.43 4.81
N GLY A 185 -9.52 2.32 4.08
CA GLY A 185 -8.55 1.22 4.15
C GLY A 185 -7.14 1.64 3.77
N GLU A 186 -6.99 2.38 2.67
CA GLU A 186 -5.68 2.85 2.19
C GLU A 186 -4.98 3.74 3.21
N VAL A 187 -5.71 4.71 3.77
CA VAL A 187 -5.15 5.65 4.74
C VAL A 187 -4.88 4.96 6.07
N SER A 188 -5.80 4.10 6.52
CA SER A 188 -5.62 3.38 7.77
C SER A 188 -4.41 2.46 7.74
N LEU A 189 -4.24 1.72 6.65
CA LEU A 189 -3.10 0.82 6.47
C LEU A 189 -1.81 1.59 6.31
N ALA A 190 -1.81 2.72 5.61
CA ALA A 190 -0.63 3.58 5.53
C ALA A 190 -0.14 3.98 6.92
N TYR A 191 -1.02 4.53 7.77
CA TYR A 191 -0.65 4.90 9.14
C TYR A 191 -0.17 3.69 9.96
N GLY A 192 -0.85 2.55 9.85
CA GLY A 192 -0.49 1.35 10.62
C GLY A 192 0.88 0.79 10.23
N LEU A 193 1.16 0.69 8.92
CA LEU A 193 2.43 0.21 8.40
C LEU A 193 3.57 1.19 8.70
N ILE A 194 3.33 2.49 8.58
CA ILE A 194 4.30 3.52 9.02
C ILE A 194 4.56 3.40 10.52
N ALA A 195 3.51 3.23 11.34
CA ALA A 195 3.67 3.05 12.78
C ALA A 195 4.52 1.83 13.11
N LYS A 196 4.20 0.66 12.54
CA LYS A 196 5.01 -0.55 12.72
C LYS A 196 6.47 -0.32 12.33
N ARG A 197 6.72 0.31 11.17
CA ARG A 197 8.08 0.57 10.70
C ARG A 197 8.84 1.58 11.57
N ARG A 198 8.20 2.67 12.00
CA ARG A 198 8.79 3.67 12.90
C ARG A 198 9.12 3.11 14.28
N LEU A 199 8.40 2.09 14.74
CA LEU A 199 8.64 1.45 16.04
C LEU A 199 9.70 0.37 15.98
N GLN A 200 10.04 -0.12 14.78
CA GLN A 200 11.12 -1.07 14.59
C GLN A 200 12.49 -0.36 14.71
N GLU A 201 13.43 -1.01 15.39
CA GLU A 201 14.78 -0.51 15.61
C GLU A 201 15.50 -0.19 14.29
N GLY A 202 16.25 0.91 14.27
CA GLY A 202 17.02 1.37 13.10
C GLY A 202 16.23 2.19 12.08
N TYR A 203 14.90 2.05 12.00
CA TYR A 203 14.11 2.77 10.99
C TYR A 203 13.59 4.13 11.44
N ASN A 204 13.48 4.38 12.75
CA ASN A 204 12.98 5.67 13.19
C ASN A 204 13.90 6.84 12.79
N ASP A 205 15.18 6.58 12.56
CA ASP A 205 16.17 7.58 12.13
C ASP A 205 16.02 7.99 10.67
N HIS A 206 15.24 7.26 9.88
CA HIS A 206 14.94 7.67 8.51
C HIS A 206 14.02 8.89 8.50
N ARG A 207 14.31 9.86 7.64
CA ARG A 207 13.39 10.96 7.40
C ARG A 207 12.09 10.43 6.80
N TYR A 208 12.16 9.61 5.75
CA TYR A 208 10.98 9.09 5.06
C TYR A 208 10.74 7.62 5.37
N ILE A 209 9.47 7.26 5.59
CA ILE A 209 9.01 5.87 5.56
C ILE A 209 8.05 5.72 4.37
N PRO A 210 8.51 5.16 3.24
CA PRO A 210 7.71 5.02 2.04
C PRO A 210 6.97 3.68 1.98
N ILE A 211 5.76 3.74 1.44
CA ILE A 211 4.88 2.60 1.15
C ILE A 211 4.46 2.70 -0.32
N THR A 212 4.64 1.63 -1.08
CA THR A 212 3.97 1.42 -2.36
C THR A 212 2.78 0.52 -2.10
N MET A 213 1.58 1.06 -2.21
CA MET A 213 0.35 0.34 -1.94
C MET A 213 -0.37 0.00 -3.24
N PHE A 214 -0.66 -1.28 -3.44
CA PHE A 214 -1.51 -1.79 -4.48
C PHE A 214 -2.90 -1.96 -3.88
N SER A 215 -3.81 -1.07 -4.27
CA SER A 215 -5.17 -1.02 -3.76
C SER A 215 -6.12 -1.61 -4.78
N MET A 216 -6.83 -2.65 -4.38
CA MET A 216 -7.77 -3.40 -5.20
C MET A 216 -9.20 -3.20 -4.67
N SER A 217 -10.13 -2.93 -5.58
CA SER A 217 -11.56 -2.98 -5.30
C SER A 217 -12.29 -3.57 -6.49
N ASN A 218 -13.01 -4.68 -6.29
CA ASN A 218 -13.53 -5.48 -7.38
C ASN A 218 -12.41 -5.83 -8.39
N PHE A 219 -12.63 -5.58 -9.69
CA PHE A 219 -11.64 -5.73 -10.74
C PHE A 219 -10.84 -4.45 -11.03
N THR A 220 -10.87 -3.47 -10.11
CA THR A 220 -10.12 -2.22 -10.29
C THR A 220 -8.91 -2.17 -9.37
N VAL A 221 -7.81 -1.62 -9.88
CA VAL A 221 -6.55 -1.47 -9.16
C VAL A 221 -6.06 -0.04 -9.28
N ARG A 222 -5.50 0.51 -8.20
CA ARG A 222 -4.67 1.72 -8.26
C ARG A 222 -3.43 1.57 -7.40
N ILE A 223 -2.38 2.28 -7.78
CA ILE A 223 -1.10 2.31 -7.08
C ILE A 223 -1.01 3.62 -6.34
N LEU A 224 -0.69 3.54 -5.05
CA LEU A 224 -0.42 4.70 -4.21
C LEU A 224 1.05 4.65 -3.76
N GLN A 225 1.75 5.77 -3.92
CA GLN A 225 3.03 5.98 -3.27
C GLN A 225 2.79 6.90 -2.07
N ILE A 226 2.92 6.35 -0.87
CA ILE A 226 2.55 7.00 0.39
C ILE A 226 3.80 7.14 1.24
N TRP A 227 4.00 8.26 1.93
CA TRP A 227 5.09 8.36 2.89
C TRP A 227 4.80 9.31 4.03
N HIS A 228 5.53 9.08 5.12
CA HIS A 228 5.58 9.96 6.28
C HIS A 228 6.96 10.61 6.37
N ASP A 229 6.98 11.94 6.36
CA ASP A 229 8.18 12.77 6.56
C ASP A 229 8.35 13.09 8.05
N LYS A 230 9.47 12.66 8.65
CA LYS A 230 9.79 12.92 10.05
C LYS A 230 9.89 14.42 10.36
N GLN A 231 10.25 15.25 9.38
CA GLN A 231 10.32 16.71 9.54
C GLN A 231 8.94 17.37 9.47
N ASN A 232 7.93 16.67 8.94
CA ASN A 232 6.54 17.07 8.97
C ASN A 232 5.68 15.94 9.57
N PRO A 233 5.84 15.65 10.87
CA PRO A 233 5.38 14.42 11.51
C PRO A 233 3.85 14.27 11.61
N LYS A 234 3.11 15.31 11.22
CA LYS A 234 1.64 15.32 11.21
C LYS A 234 1.05 15.16 9.83
N ALA A 235 1.86 15.15 8.78
CA ALA A 235 1.38 15.04 7.41
C ALA A 235 1.61 13.64 6.86
N LEU A 236 0.63 13.14 6.11
CA LEU A 236 0.79 11.95 5.29
C LEU A 236 0.71 12.38 3.82
N GLN A 237 1.77 12.08 3.08
CA GLN A 237 1.90 12.47 1.69
C GLN A 237 1.52 11.28 0.80
N VAL A 238 0.73 11.53 -0.23
CA VAL A 238 0.21 10.48 -1.11
C VAL A 238 0.30 10.93 -2.56
N ARG A 239 0.87 10.09 -3.42
CA ARG A 239 0.69 10.16 -4.87
C ARG A 239 -0.22 9.03 -5.30
N SER A 240 -1.25 9.35 -6.06
CA SER A 240 -2.22 8.37 -6.56
C SER A 240 -2.11 8.23 -8.07
N SER A 241 -2.02 7.00 -8.55
CA SER A 241 -2.18 6.71 -9.97
C SER A 241 -3.61 6.92 -10.44
N ARG A 242 -3.82 6.83 -11.75
CA ARG A 242 -5.14 6.53 -12.31
C ARG A 242 -5.66 5.18 -11.83
N ILE A 243 -6.96 4.96 -11.98
CA ILE A 243 -7.61 3.68 -11.72
C ILE A 243 -7.49 2.83 -12.99
N MET A 244 -6.99 1.60 -12.84
CA MET A 244 -6.89 0.58 -13.88
C MET A 244 -8.08 -0.37 -13.70
N ASP A 245 -8.83 -0.65 -14.75
CA ASP A 245 -10.09 -1.44 -14.68
C ASP A 245 -9.96 -2.73 -15.49
N PHE A 246 -10.14 -3.88 -14.85
CA PHE A 246 -10.02 -5.21 -15.46
C PHE A 246 -11.35 -5.95 -15.56
N LYS A 247 -12.50 -5.27 -15.47
CA LYS A 247 -13.83 -5.91 -15.67
C LYS A 247 -13.96 -6.64 -17.01
N GLY A 248 -13.21 -6.22 -18.03
CA GLY A 248 -13.16 -6.86 -19.33
C GLY A 248 -12.18 -8.04 -19.41
N GLY A 249 -11.49 -8.39 -18.33
CA GLY A 249 -10.37 -9.34 -18.35
C GLY A 249 -9.01 -8.66 -18.48
N ILE A 250 -7.96 -9.38 -18.09
CA ILE A 250 -6.57 -8.92 -18.13
C ILE A 250 -6.14 -8.58 -19.57
N GLN A 251 -6.51 -9.42 -20.54
CA GLN A 251 -6.13 -9.23 -21.95
C GLN A 251 -6.58 -7.87 -22.51
N ASN A 252 -7.77 -7.43 -22.15
CA ASN A 252 -8.34 -6.17 -22.64
C ASN A 252 -7.60 -4.94 -22.11
N ASN A 253 -6.85 -5.07 -21.00
CA ASN A 253 -6.02 -4.01 -20.41
C ASN A 253 -4.64 -4.54 -20.03
N LEU A 254 -4.01 -5.27 -20.95
CA LEU A 254 -2.74 -5.97 -20.69
C LEU A 254 -1.61 -5.01 -20.26
N ASP A 255 -1.54 -3.84 -20.86
CA ASP A 255 -0.51 -2.83 -20.54
C ASP A 255 -0.64 -2.31 -19.10
N ASP A 256 -1.86 -2.18 -18.60
CA ASP A 256 -2.12 -1.81 -17.20
C ASP A 256 -1.68 -2.92 -16.25
N TRP A 257 -1.95 -4.16 -16.63
CA TRP A 257 -1.52 -5.33 -15.87
C TRP A 257 0.00 -5.39 -15.78
N ILE A 258 0.70 -5.26 -16.92
CA ILE A 258 2.16 -5.21 -16.98
C ILE A 258 2.69 -4.04 -16.14
N THR A 259 2.05 -2.87 -16.21
CA THR A 259 2.42 -1.70 -15.40
C THR A 259 2.35 -2.00 -13.91
N ILE A 260 1.28 -2.65 -13.44
CA ILE A 260 1.14 -3.06 -12.03
C ILE A 260 2.29 -3.98 -11.62
N LEU A 261 2.58 -5.00 -12.43
CA LEU A 261 3.67 -5.94 -12.16
C LEU A 261 5.03 -5.23 -12.14
N CYS A 262 5.28 -4.28 -13.05
CA CYS A 262 6.51 -3.49 -13.07
C CYS A 262 6.71 -2.67 -11.78
N TRP A 263 5.62 -2.16 -11.21
CA TRP A 263 5.66 -1.42 -9.95
C TRP A 263 5.80 -2.34 -8.73
N MET A 264 5.13 -3.49 -8.71
CA MET A 264 5.30 -4.49 -7.64
C MET A 264 6.72 -5.05 -7.62
N THR A 265 7.35 -5.15 -8.79
CA THR A 265 8.73 -5.61 -9.01
C THR A 265 9.77 -4.50 -8.97
N GLY A 266 9.35 -3.27 -8.73
CA GLY A 266 10.23 -2.11 -8.71
C GLY A 266 11.25 -2.15 -7.57
N GLU A 267 12.42 -1.58 -7.86
CA GLU A 267 13.50 -1.45 -6.87
C GLU A 267 13.21 -0.27 -5.93
N PRO A 268 13.42 -0.44 -4.61
CA PRO A 268 13.39 0.68 -3.68
C PRO A 268 14.56 1.62 -3.97
N VAL A 269 14.29 2.92 -4.10
CA VAL A 269 15.30 3.95 -4.40
C VAL A 269 15.09 5.20 -3.54
N GLY A 270 16.00 6.16 -3.64
CA GLY A 270 15.93 7.45 -2.94
C GLY A 270 16.62 7.44 -1.58
N ASP A 271 17.08 8.63 -1.16
CA ASP A 271 17.70 8.80 0.16
C ASP A 271 16.61 8.97 1.23
N THR A 272 16.21 7.85 1.83
CA THR A 272 15.20 7.86 2.90
C THR A 272 15.72 8.40 4.22
N LYS A 273 17.04 8.50 4.42
CA LYS A 273 17.64 8.91 5.70
C LYS A 273 17.90 10.41 5.73
N ASN A 274 18.54 10.95 4.70
CA ASN A 274 18.97 12.35 4.63
C ASN A 274 18.37 13.11 3.43
N GLY A 275 17.42 12.53 2.70
CA GLY A 275 16.81 13.19 1.55
C GLY A 275 16.28 14.58 1.92
N THR A 276 16.37 15.49 0.97
CA THR A 276 16.11 16.92 1.16
C THR A 276 14.83 17.38 0.47
N GLU A 277 14.30 16.55 -0.42
CA GLU A 277 13.14 16.79 -1.26
C GLU A 277 11.87 16.99 -0.43
N VAL A 278 11.11 18.03 -0.73
CA VAL A 278 9.85 18.34 -0.06
C VAL A 278 8.76 18.40 -1.11
N ALA A 279 7.77 17.51 -1.02
CA ALA A 279 6.60 17.59 -1.88
C ALA A 279 5.86 18.90 -1.62
N LYS A 280 5.66 19.67 -2.68
CA LYS A 280 4.87 20.89 -2.60
C LYS A 280 3.39 20.53 -2.59
N VAL A 281 2.64 21.15 -1.69
CA VAL A 281 1.18 21.11 -1.74
C VAL A 281 0.75 21.87 -2.98
N ILE A 282 0.37 21.15 -4.03
CA ILE A 282 -0.32 21.75 -5.17
C ILE A 282 -1.77 21.94 -4.71
N GLU A 283 -2.14 23.16 -4.34
CA GLU A 283 -3.52 23.50 -4.04
C GLU A 283 -4.36 23.15 -5.27
N ARG A 284 -5.33 22.24 -5.10
CA ARG A 284 -6.33 21.99 -6.14
C ARG A 284 -7.36 23.11 -6.00
N GLU A 285 -7.48 23.94 -7.03
CA GLU A 285 -8.59 24.90 -7.15
C GLU A 285 -9.91 24.15 -6.96
N GLU A 286 -10.81 24.74 -6.16
CA GLU A 286 -12.06 24.13 -5.67
C GLU A 286 -13.05 23.77 -6.78
#